data_AF-A0A2N3ALP7-F1
#
_entry.id   AF-A0A2N3ALP7-F1
#
_cell.length_a   1.000
_cell.length_b   1.000
_cell.length_c   1.000
_cell.angle_alpha   90.00
_cell.angle_beta   90.00
_cell.angle_gamma   90.00
#
_symmetry.space_group_name_H-M   'P 1'
#
loop_
_entity.id
_entity.type
_entity.pdbx_description
1 polymer ?
#
loop_
_entity_poly.entity_id
_entity_poly.type
_entity_poly.pdbx_seq_one_letter_code
_entity_poly.pdbx_strand_id
1 'polypeptide(L)'
;MKSKLLLSILVIFLVLTFIGCGTVPCCPDWVRAEQEVYSYWRAITNRQYELAKGYCVPDGVWYNKVDEWEEYINTNSEGEASILISKAYFHEQTEIIGDIAVVYTTIYVDKIAFPGSYLWEGDTFEYEIELIRSLRGFWKLK
;
A
#
# COMPACT_ATOMS: atom_id res chain seq x y z
N MET A 1 27.37 40.59 15.21
CA MET A 1 26.24 40.54 14.25
C MET A 1 26.02 39.15 13.62
N LYS A 2 27.05 38.31 13.44
CA LYS A 2 26.91 36.98 12.80
C LYS A 2 26.09 35.95 13.59
N SER A 3 26.19 35.88 14.92
CA SER A 3 25.45 34.86 15.71
C SER A 3 23.95 35.15 15.84
N LYS A 4 23.53 36.42 15.88
CA LYS A 4 22.11 36.81 15.92
C LYS A 4 21.39 36.48 14.61
N LEU A 5 22.09 36.60 13.48
CA LEU A 5 21.55 36.23 12.17
C LEU A 5 21.38 34.70 12.05
N LEU A 6 22.37 33.92 12.51
CA LEU A 6 22.32 32.46 12.52
C LEU A 6 21.19 31.93 13.42
N LEU A 7 21.03 32.52 14.61
CA LEU A 7 19.95 32.15 15.53
C LEU A 7 18.57 32.45 14.92
N SER A 8 18.43 33.60 14.24
CA SER A 8 17.18 33.96 13.56
C SER A 8 16.84 33.00 12.42
N ILE A 9 17.83 32.58 11.63
CA ILE A 9 17.63 31.60 10.56
C ILE A 9 17.22 30.25 11.14
N LEU A 10 17.88 29.80 12.21
CA LEU A 10 17.56 28.54 12.90
C LEU A 10 16.12 28.53 13.44
N VAL A 11 15.67 29.64 14.04
CA VAL A 11 14.30 29.77 14.57
C VAL A 11 13.28 29.77 13.44
N ILE A 12 13.57 30.43 12.31
CA ILE A 12 12.69 30.39 11.13
C ILE A 12 12.60 28.97 10.55
N PHE A 13 13.71 28.24 10.44
CA PHE A 13 13.69 26.84 10.02
C PHE A 13 12.90 25.94 10.99
N LEU A 14 13.06 26.14 12.30
CA LEU A 14 12.28 25.44 13.32
C LEU A 14 10.77 25.71 13.17
N VAL A 15 10.38 26.98 13.03
CA VAL A 15 8.97 27.36 12.83
C VAL A 15 8.42 26.78 11.51
N LEU A 16 9.21 26.78 10.44
CA LEU A 16 8.81 26.17 9.16
C LEU A 16 8.66 24.64 9.28
N THR A 17 9.48 23.96 10.08
CA THR A 17 9.28 22.52 10.36
C THR A 17 8.04 22.24 11.22
N PHE A 18 7.61 23.20 12.05
CA PHE A 18 6.39 23.08 12.87
C PHE A 18 5.10 23.47 12.13
N ILE A 19 5.18 24.31 11.09
CA ILE A 19 4.05 24.64 10.19
C ILE A 19 3.91 23.60 9.06
N GLY A 20 4.88 22.70 8.93
CA GLY A 20 4.85 21.59 7.99
C GLY A 20 3.82 20.52 8.38
N CYS A 21 2.81 20.39 7.53
CA CYS A 21 1.90 19.25 7.42
C CYS A 21 0.65 19.26 8.32
N GLY A 22 -0.09 20.37 8.30
CA GLY A 22 -1.54 20.24 8.31
C GLY A 22 -1.95 19.59 6.99
N THR A 23 -2.24 18.29 7.00
CA THR A 23 -2.81 17.60 5.82
C THR A 23 -4.14 18.28 5.50
N VAL A 24 -4.13 19.17 4.52
CA VAL A 24 -5.35 19.54 3.81
C VAL A 24 -5.98 18.22 3.38
N PRO A 25 -7.21 17.89 3.80
CA PRO A 25 -7.86 16.66 3.37
C PRO A 25 -8.20 16.85 1.89
N CYS A 26 -7.26 16.53 1.00
CA CYS A 26 -7.45 16.65 -0.44
C CYS A 26 -8.38 15.55 -0.97
N CYS A 27 -8.70 14.54 -0.16
CA CYS A 27 -9.54 13.42 -0.55
C CYS A 27 -10.43 12.94 0.62
N PRO A 28 -11.66 12.46 0.33
CA PRO A 28 -12.48 11.72 1.27
C PRO A 28 -11.74 10.51 1.89
N ASP A 29 -12.16 10.10 3.08
CA ASP A 29 -11.52 8.99 3.81
C ASP A 29 -11.46 7.69 3.03
N TRP A 30 -12.52 7.36 2.28
CA TRP A 30 -12.59 6.18 1.44
C TRP A 30 -11.51 6.16 0.35
N VAL A 31 -11.25 7.30 -0.30
CA VAL A 31 -10.17 7.43 -1.31
C VAL A 31 -8.82 7.18 -0.66
N ARG A 32 -8.61 7.68 0.56
CA ARG A 32 -7.34 7.50 1.27
C ARG A 32 -7.13 6.04 1.66
N ALA A 33 -8.19 5.35 2.11
CA ALA A 33 -8.12 3.92 2.41
C ALA A 33 -7.81 3.08 1.16
N GLU A 34 -8.51 3.32 0.05
CA GLU A 34 -8.22 2.66 -1.24
C GLU A 34 -6.79 2.94 -1.74
N GLN A 35 -6.29 4.16 -1.53
CA GLN A 35 -4.93 4.53 -1.90
C GLN A 35 -3.87 3.74 -1.10
N GLU A 36 -4.09 3.47 0.19
CA GLU A 36 -3.19 2.62 0.98
C GLU A 36 -3.22 1.17 0.47
N VAL A 37 -4.41 0.62 0.18
CA VAL A 37 -4.54 -0.72 -0.43
C VAL A 37 -3.84 -0.80 -1.78
N TYR A 38 -4.03 0.21 -2.64
CA TYR A 38 -3.35 0.28 -3.93
C TYR A 38 -1.82 0.34 -3.76
N SER A 39 -1.34 1.10 -2.77
CA SER A 39 0.10 1.25 -2.51
C SER A 39 0.71 -0.05 -1.96
N TYR A 40 -0.01 -0.77 -1.09
CA TYR A 40 0.33 -2.10 -0.64
C TYR A 40 0.50 -3.07 -1.83
N TRP A 41 -0.50 -3.18 -2.70
CA TRP A 41 -0.44 -4.07 -3.86
C TRP A 41 0.65 -3.68 -4.85
N ARG A 42 0.84 -2.37 -5.08
CA ARG A 42 1.95 -1.87 -5.91
C ARG A 42 3.31 -2.28 -5.34
N ALA A 43 3.49 -2.28 -4.02
CA ALA A 43 4.73 -2.74 -3.40
C ALA A 43 4.92 -4.26 -3.60
N ILE A 44 3.86 -5.07 -3.42
CA ILE A 44 3.87 -6.51 -3.71
C ILE A 44 4.26 -6.81 -5.16
N THR A 45 3.60 -6.18 -6.14
CA THR A 45 3.90 -6.37 -7.57
C THR A 45 5.34 -5.99 -7.91
N ASN A 46 5.90 -4.97 -7.24
CA ASN A 46 7.29 -4.55 -7.43
C ASN A 46 8.30 -5.36 -6.60
N ARG A 47 7.85 -6.42 -5.90
CA ARG A 47 8.68 -7.25 -5.02
C ARG A 47 9.38 -6.44 -3.90
N GLN A 48 8.72 -5.37 -3.44
CA GLN A 48 9.18 -4.51 -2.36
C GLN A 48 8.47 -4.91 -1.05
N TYR A 49 8.73 -6.13 -0.57
CA TYR A 49 7.96 -6.75 0.51
C TYR A 49 8.04 -5.99 1.84
N GLU A 50 9.22 -5.48 2.22
CA GLU A 50 9.35 -4.64 3.42
C GLU A 50 8.58 -3.31 3.31
N LEU A 51 8.47 -2.75 2.09
CA LEU A 51 7.62 -1.58 1.86
C LEU A 51 6.13 -1.95 1.97
N ALA A 52 5.73 -3.12 1.45
CA ALA A 52 4.37 -3.63 1.60
C ALA A 52 4.00 -3.80 3.07
N LYS A 53 4.87 -4.43 3.88
CA LYS A 53 4.74 -4.53 5.34
C LYS A 53 4.62 -3.16 6.01
N GLY A 54 5.30 -2.15 5.47
CA GLY A 54 5.20 -0.76 5.92
C GLY A 54 3.80 -0.15 5.81
N TYR A 55 2.89 -0.69 4.98
CA TYR A 55 1.48 -0.27 4.87
C TYR A 55 0.55 -1.00 5.85
N CYS A 56 1.04 -2.00 6.57
CA CYS A 56 0.25 -2.83 7.46
C CYS A 56 0.44 -2.44 8.93
N VAL A 57 -0.48 -2.89 9.79
CA VAL A 57 -0.28 -2.97 11.23
C VAL A 57 0.75 -4.08 11.49
N PRO A 58 1.80 -3.83 12.30
CA PRO A 58 2.77 -4.88 12.65
C PRO A 58 2.10 -6.12 13.22
N ASP A 59 2.54 -7.30 12.79
CA ASP A 59 1.98 -8.62 13.14
C ASP A 59 0.49 -8.82 12.75
N GLY A 60 -0.07 -7.90 11.96
CA GLY A 60 -1.42 -7.97 11.42
C GLY A 60 -1.62 -9.05 10.37
N VAL A 61 -2.88 -9.30 9.98
CA VAL A 61 -3.21 -10.31 8.97
C VAL A 61 -2.54 -9.96 7.64
N TRP A 62 -2.69 -8.71 7.20
CA TRP A 62 -2.07 -8.24 5.96
C TRP A 62 -0.55 -8.12 6.03
N TYR A 63 0.03 -7.93 7.23
CA TYR A 63 1.48 -7.95 7.42
C TYR A 63 2.04 -9.34 7.14
N ASN A 64 1.41 -10.38 7.68
CA ASN A 64 1.82 -11.78 7.47
C ASN A 64 1.49 -12.26 6.05
N LYS A 65 0.42 -11.73 5.45
CA LYS A 65 0.03 -12.02 4.06
C LYS A 65 1.10 -11.65 3.04
N VAL A 66 1.99 -10.70 3.37
CA VAL A 66 3.13 -10.34 2.51
C VAL A 66 4.03 -11.54 2.24
N ASP A 67 4.31 -12.36 3.26
CA ASP A 67 5.19 -13.51 3.13
C ASP A 67 4.52 -14.60 2.28
N GLU A 68 3.20 -14.80 2.43
CA GLU A 68 2.42 -15.71 1.57
C GLU A 68 2.48 -15.27 0.09
N TRP A 69 2.39 -13.96 -0.17
CA TRP A 69 2.50 -13.43 -1.53
C TRP A 69 3.92 -13.53 -2.09
N GLU A 70 4.95 -13.29 -1.27
CA GLU A 70 6.33 -13.49 -1.68
C GLU A 70 6.57 -14.95 -2.12
N GLU A 71 6.11 -15.92 -1.31
CA GLU A 71 6.21 -17.34 -1.63
C GLU A 71 5.46 -17.68 -2.91
N TYR A 72 4.18 -17.31 -3.01
CA TYR A 72 3.36 -17.55 -4.21
C TYR A 72 4.01 -16.96 -5.46
N ILE A 73 4.54 -15.74 -5.36
CA ILE A 73 5.19 -15.04 -6.48
C ILE A 73 6.45 -15.78 -6.91
N ASN A 74 7.29 -16.21 -5.97
CA ASN A 74 8.54 -16.90 -6.25
C ASN A 74 8.27 -18.27 -6.87
N THR A 75 7.41 -19.09 -6.25
CA THR A 75 7.05 -20.42 -6.76
C THR A 75 6.47 -20.38 -8.17
N ASN A 76 5.70 -19.33 -8.51
CA ASN A 76 5.06 -19.23 -9.83
C ASN A 76 5.87 -18.45 -10.88
N SER A 77 6.97 -17.80 -10.50
CA SER A 77 7.86 -17.05 -11.41
C SER A 77 9.21 -17.74 -11.66
N GLU A 78 9.45 -18.92 -11.11
CA GLU A 78 10.65 -19.70 -11.37
C GLU A 78 10.51 -20.55 -12.65
N GLY A 79 11.56 -20.58 -13.48
CA GLY A 79 11.64 -21.46 -14.65
C GLY A 79 11.10 -20.85 -15.94
N GLU A 80 10.19 -21.57 -16.60
CA GLU A 80 9.66 -21.25 -17.94
C GLU A 80 8.43 -20.34 -17.91
N ALA A 81 8.10 -19.70 -16.78
CA ALA A 81 6.98 -18.78 -16.70
C ALA A 81 7.26 -17.60 -15.76
N SER A 82 6.60 -16.48 -16.02
CA SER A 82 6.52 -15.34 -15.11
C SER A 82 5.06 -15.08 -14.79
N ILE A 83 4.79 -14.57 -13.59
CA ILE A 83 3.47 -14.02 -13.28
C ILE A 83 3.41 -12.53 -13.60
N LEU A 84 2.21 -12.07 -13.93
CA LEU A 84 1.85 -10.67 -14.06
C LEU A 84 0.69 -10.40 -13.10
N ILE A 85 0.94 -9.61 -12.07
CA ILE A 85 -0.11 -9.19 -11.14
C ILE A 85 -0.69 -7.87 -11.64
N SER A 86 -2.01 -7.85 -11.85
CA SER A 86 -2.73 -6.66 -12.26
C SER A 86 -2.83 -5.62 -11.15
N LYS A 87 -3.13 -4.38 -11.54
CA LYS A 87 -3.51 -3.34 -10.57
C LYS A 87 -4.76 -3.77 -9.80
N ALA A 88 -4.76 -3.50 -8.49
CA ALA A 88 -5.92 -3.72 -7.63
C ALA A 88 -7.19 -3.06 -8.21
N TYR A 89 -8.24 -3.85 -8.37
CA TYR A 89 -9.56 -3.41 -8.80
C TYR A 89 -10.46 -3.28 -7.58
N PHE A 90 -11.14 -2.13 -7.41
CA PHE A 90 -12.10 -1.90 -6.35
C PHE A 90 -13.51 -2.07 -6.92
N HIS A 91 -14.25 -3.07 -6.45
CA HIS A 91 -15.52 -3.47 -7.06
C HIS A 91 -16.75 -3.02 -6.27
N GLU A 92 -16.57 -2.60 -5.02
CA GLU A 92 -17.63 -2.04 -4.18
C GLU A 92 -17.20 -0.73 -3.56
N GLN A 93 -18.17 0.04 -3.07
CA GLN A 93 -17.90 1.29 -2.38
C GLN A 93 -17.24 0.98 -1.03
N THR A 94 -16.04 1.53 -0.81
CA THR A 94 -15.35 1.44 0.48
C THR A 94 -16.22 1.99 1.62
N GLU A 95 -16.37 1.20 2.68
CA GLU A 95 -17.13 1.55 3.88
C GLU A 95 -16.23 2.24 4.90
N ILE A 96 -16.72 3.32 5.52
CA ILE A 96 -16.02 4.03 6.61
C ILE A 96 -16.88 3.97 7.87
N ILE A 97 -16.40 3.28 8.89
CA ILE A 97 -17.09 3.09 10.18
C ILE A 97 -16.17 3.59 11.29
N GLY A 98 -16.25 4.89 11.57
CA GLY A 98 -15.36 5.56 12.53
C GLY A 98 -13.90 5.49 12.10
N ASP A 99 -13.08 4.78 12.90
CA ASP A 99 -11.65 4.56 12.66
C ASP A 99 -11.36 3.27 11.89
N ILE A 100 -12.39 2.60 11.36
CA ILE A 100 -12.26 1.41 10.53
C ILE A 100 -12.69 1.75 9.10
N ALA A 101 -11.97 1.21 8.11
CA ALA A 101 -12.40 1.18 6.73
C ALA A 101 -12.42 -0.27 6.21
N VAL A 102 -13.39 -0.59 5.36
CA VAL A 102 -13.46 -1.89 4.68
C VAL A 102 -13.38 -1.65 3.18
N VAL A 103 -12.34 -2.18 2.54
CA VAL A 103 -12.06 -2.04 1.11
C VAL A 103 -12.22 -3.38 0.43
N TYR A 104 -13.08 -3.43 -0.58
CA TYR A 104 -13.34 -4.63 -1.37
C TYR A 104 -12.51 -4.60 -2.65
N THR A 105 -11.59 -5.55 -2.80
CA THR A 105 -10.66 -5.56 -3.93
C THR A 105 -10.49 -6.93 -4.57
N THR A 106 -10.37 -6.92 -5.90
CA THR A 106 -10.02 -8.08 -6.71
C THR A 106 -8.61 -7.91 -7.28
N ILE A 107 -7.80 -8.97 -7.19
CA ILE A 107 -6.47 -9.08 -7.75
C ILE A 107 -6.47 -10.18 -8.80
N TYR A 108 -6.10 -9.81 -10.03
CA TYR A 108 -5.91 -10.76 -11.13
C TYR A 108 -4.43 -11.07 -11.28
N VAL A 109 -4.10 -12.35 -11.42
CA VAL A 109 -2.74 -12.82 -11.64
C VAL A 109 -2.71 -13.68 -12.89
N ASP A 110 -1.96 -13.25 -13.90
CA ASP A 110 -1.78 -13.97 -15.14
C ASP A 110 -0.44 -14.71 -15.16
N LYS A 111 -0.41 -15.97 -15.60
CA LYS A 111 0.83 -16.72 -15.84
C LYS A 111 1.23 -16.68 -17.32
N ILE A 112 2.41 -16.15 -17.59
CA ILE A 112 2.98 -15.96 -18.93
C ILE A 112 4.13 -16.94 -19.11
N ALA A 113 3.99 -17.88 -20.05
CA ALA A 113 5.04 -18.86 -20.34
C ALA A 113 6.15 -18.32 -21.28
N PHE A 114 7.31 -18.98 -21.27
CA PHE A 114 8.45 -18.76 -22.15
C PHE A 114 8.90 -20.08 -22.78
N PRO A 115 9.34 -20.13 -24.05
CA PRO A 115 9.27 -19.07 -25.06
C PRO A 115 7.92 -19.12 -25.80
N GLY A 116 6.96 -18.31 -25.38
CA GLY A 116 5.68 -18.21 -26.07
C GLY A 116 4.66 -17.46 -25.23
N SER A 117 4.19 -16.31 -25.71
CA SER A 117 3.28 -15.39 -25.00
C SER A 117 1.85 -15.92 -24.82
N TYR A 118 1.67 -17.23 -24.73
CA TYR A 118 0.37 -17.81 -24.40
C TYR A 118 0.13 -17.53 -22.91
N LEU A 119 -1.00 -16.88 -22.60
CA LEU A 119 -1.54 -16.82 -21.25
C LEU A 119 -2.02 -18.23 -20.91
N TRP A 120 -1.40 -18.85 -19.92
CA TRP A 120 -1.71 -20.24 -19.56
C TRP A 120 -2.90 -20.33 -18.62
N GLU A 121 -2.96 -19.43 -17.64
CA GLU A 121 -3.92 -19.52 -16.54
C GLU A 121 -3.97 -18.18 -15.80
N GLY A 122 -5.17 -17.73 -15.45
CA GLY A 122 -5.40 -16.51 -14.69
C GLY A 122 -6.03 -16.85 -13.35
N ASP A 123 -5.34 -16.55 -12.25
CA ASP A 123 -5.90 -16.64 -10.90
C ASP A 123 -6.64 -15.33 -10.57
N THR A 124 -7.71 -15.45 -9.81
CA THR A 124 -8.48 -14.31 -9.30
C THR A 124 -8.62 -14.43 -7.79
N PHE A 125 -8.19 -13.39 -7.08
CA PHE A 125 -8.27 -13.31 -5.62
C PHE A 125 -9.17 -12.14 -5.22
N GLU A 126 -10.23 -12.42 -4.48
CA GLU A 126 -11.14 -11.42 -3.94
C GLU A 126 -10.87 -11.25 -2.44
N TYR A 127 -10.82 -10.00 -1.99
CA TYR A 127 -10.48 -9.65 -0.62
C TYR A 127 -11.41 -8.58 -0.07
N GLU A 128 -11.82 -8.81 1.17
CA GLU A 128 -12.33 -7.79 2.08
C GLU A 128 -11.18 -7.35 3.00
N ILE A 129 -10.67 -6.14 2.78
CA ILE A 129 -9.51 -5.59 3.47
C ILE A 129 -9.97 -4.62 4.54
N GLU A 130 -9.82 -5.00 5.81
CA GLU A 130 -9.99 -4.08 6.93
C GLU A 130 -8.76 -3.20 7.10
N LEU A 131 -8.97 -1.89 7.24
CA LEU A 131 -7.96 -0.91 7.62
C LEU A 131 -8.36 -0.24 8.93
N ILE A 132 -7.35 0.14 9.71
CA ILE A 132 -7.51 0.94 10.93
C ILE A 132 -6.81 2.30 10.79
N ARG A 133 -7.46 3.35 11.28
CA ARG A 133 -6.92 4.69 11.32
C ARG A 133 -6.00 4.84 12.53
N SER A 134 -4.75 5.23 12.27
CA SER A 134 -3.80 5.60 13.31
C SER A 134 -4.18 6.93 13.96
N LEU A 135 -3.63 7.21 15.15
CA LEU A 135 -3.78 8.49 15.86
C LEU A 135 -3.31 9.71 15.04
N ARG A 136 -2.47 9.48 14.03
CA ARG A 136 -1.97 10.53 13.11
C ARG A 136 -2.84 10.68 11.85
N GLY A 137 -3.94 9.94 11.75
CA GLY A 137 -4.89 10.01 10.63
C GLY A 137 -4.49 9.20 9.39
N PHE A 138 -3.44 8.38 9.47
CA PHE A 138 -3.06 7.45 8.39
C PHE A 138 -3.80 6.13 8.53
N TRP A 139 -4.23 5.56 7.42
CA TRP A 139 -4.80 4.22 7.36
C TRP A 139 -3.70 3.15 7.29
N LYS A 140 -3.95 2.00 7.90
CA LYS A 140 -3.08 0.82 7.84
C LYS A 140 -3.91 -0.42 7.68
N LEU A 141 -3.47 -1.34 6.82
CA LEU A 141 -4.11 -2.64 6.64
C LEU A 141 -3.93 -3.48 7.91
N LYS A 142 -5.00 -4.08 8.42
CA LYS A 142 -5.04 -4.78 9.71
C LYS A 142 -4.49 -6.20 9.65
#